data_AF-A0A954MGH6-F1
#
_entry.id   AF-A0A954MGH6-F1
#
_cell.length_a   1.000
_cell.length_b   1.000
_cell.length_c   1.000
_cell.angle_alpha   90.00
_cell.angle_beta   90.00
_cell.angle_gamma   90.00
#
_symmetry.space_group_name_H-M   'P 1'
#
loop_
_entity.id
_entity.type
_entity.pdbx_description
1 polymer ?
#
loop_
_entity_poly.entity_id
_entity_poly.type
_entity_poly.pdbx_seq_one_letter_code
_entity_poly.pdbx_strand_id
1 'polypeptide(L)'
;MVRSAFFSAGLVFVLNGCGLLFVDEVTLTERVGRQKSAVIAWVTDSDDQGRPVLDPPDWMPLTLIGVGGVTMLYAVALPKS
;
A
#
# COMPACT_ATOMS: atom_id res chain seq x y z
N MET A 1 -20.92 -13.69 6.75
CA MET A 1 -20.50 -12.27 6.70
C MET A 1 -18.99 -12.09 6.85
N VAL A 2 -18.34 -12.79 7.79
CA VAL A 2 -16.89 -12.70 8.02
C VAL A 2 -16.06 -13.05 6.77
N ARG A 3 -16.50 -14.02 5.97
CA ARG A 3 -15.83 -14.44 4.72
C ARG A 3 -15.70 -13.32 3.69
N SER A 4 -16.78 -12.56 3.46
CA SER A 4 -16.78 -11.44 2.52
C SER A 4 -15.99 -10.24 3.03
N ALA A 5 -15.92 -10.04 4.35
CA ALA A 5 -15.12 -8.99 4.95
C ALA A 5 -13.61 -9.23 4.71
N PHE A 6 -13.12 -10.45 4.97
CA PHE A 6 -11.71 -10.79 4.70
C PHE A 6 -11.37 -10.78 3.20
N PHE A 7 -12.30 -11.20 2.35
CA PHE A 7 -12.11 -11.12 0.90
C PHE A 7 -12.01 -9.66 0.42
N SER A 8 -12.87 -8.77 0.92
CA SER A 8 -12.81 -7.33 0.62
C SER A 8 -11.51 -6.69 1.12
N ALA A 9 -11.08 -7.04 2.34
CA ALA A 9 -9.80 -6.56 2.87
C ALA A 9 -8.63 -7.01 1.98
N GLY A 10 -8.58 -8.29 1.60
CA GLY A 10 -7.58 -8.80 0.66
C GLY A 10 -7.60 -8.10 -0.70
N LEU A 11 -8.80 -7.82 -1.23
CA LEU A 11 -8.98 -7.08 -2.49
C LEU A 11 -8.40 -5.66 -2.42
N VAL A 12 -8.62 -4.95 -1.31
CA VAL A 12 -8.08 -3.61 -1.10
C VAL A 12 -6.55 -3.63 -1.12
N PHE A 13 -5.91 -4.61 -0.47
CA PHE A 13 -4.45 -4.74 -0.49
C PHE A 13 -3.91 -5.04 -1.89
N VAL A 14 -4.55 -5.95 -2.64
CA VAL A 14 -4.16 -6.24 -4.03
C VAL A 14 -4.33 -5.01 -4.93
N LEU A 15 -5.44 -4.29 -4.83
CA LEU A 15 -5.69 -3.10 -5.64
C LEU A 15 -4.67 -1.98 -5.34
N ASN A 16 -4.34 -1.75 -4.07
CA ASN A 16 -3.31 -0.77 -3.70
C ASN A 16 -1.92 -1.21 -4.19
N GLY A 17 -1.57 -2.48 -4.03
CA GLY A 17 -0.29 -3.01 -4.54
C GLY A 17 -0.19 -2.94 -6.06
N CYS A 18 -1.25 -3.29 -6.79
CA CYS A 18 -1.32 -3.11 -8.23
C CYS A 18 -1.23 -1.63 -8.64
N GLY A 19 -1.87 -0.72 -7.90
CA GLY A 19 -1.76 0.72 -8.15
C GLY A 19 -0.33 1.22 -7.99
N LEU A 20 0.37 0.77 -6.95
CA LEU A 20 1.77 1.11 -6.71
C LEU A 20 2.72 0.55 -7.77
N LEU A 21 2.41 -0.58 -8.42
CA LEU A 21 3.23 -1.08 -9.55
C LEU A 21 3.25 -0.13 -10.77
N PHE A 22 2.26 0.76 -10.90
CA PHE A 22 2.18 1.73 -12.00
C PHE A 22 2.61 3.14 -11.57
N VAL A 23 2.85 3.36 -10.28
CA VAL A 23 3.18 4.66 -9.71
C VAL A 23 4.57 4.56 -9.09
N ASP A 24 5.58 4.92 -9.90
CA ASP A 24 6.99 4.94 -9.48
C ASP A 24 7.28 6.12 -8.55
N GLU A 25 6.66 7.28 -8.79
CA GLU A 25 6.96 8.49 -8.01
C GLU A 25 5.72 9.37 -7.85
N VAL A 26 5.44 9.79 -6.62
CA VAL A 26 4.43 10.81 -6.34
C VAL A 26 5.12 12.07 -5.81
N THR A 27 5.26 13.06 -6.67
CA THR A 27 5.75 14.39 -6.29
C THR A 27 4.61 15.23 -5.74
N LEU A 28 4.64 15.62 -4.46
CA LEU A 28 3.66 16.58 -3.94
C LEU A 28 4.04 18.01 -4.33
N THR A 29 3.10 18.71 -4.97
CA THR A 29 3.24 20.13 -5.35
C THR A 29 3.27 21.08 -4.14
N GLU A 30 2.62 20.70 -3.03
CA GLU A 30 2.49 21.55 -1.85
C GLU A 30 3.55 21.21 -0.79
N ARG A 31 4.25 22.24 -0.29
CA ARG A 31 5.17 22.13 0.86
C ARG A 31 4.38 21.94 2.15
N VAL A 32 3.72 20.79 2.32
CA VAL A 32 3.00 20.51 3.57
C VAL A 32 4.01 20.26 4.67
N GLY A 33 4.00 21.16 5.66
CA GLY A 33 4.88 21.11 6.82
C GLY A 33 4.77 19.78 7.55
N ARG A 34 5.87 19.02 7.50
CA ARG A 34 6.36 18.05 8.49
C ARG A 34 5.29 17.46 9.43
N GLN A 35 4.32 16.74 8.90
CA GLN A 35 3.59 15.75 9.71
C GLN A 35 4.27 14.40 9.54
N LYS A 36 5.34 14.19 10.31
CA LYS A 36 6.07 12.92 10.38
C LYS A 36 5.20 11.89 11.09
N SER A 37 4.31 11.23 10.35
CA SER A 37 3.94 9.86 10.72
C SER A 37 5.21 9.02 10.58
N ALA A 38 5.60 8.33 11.65
CA ALA A 38 6.83 7.53 11.66
C ALA A 38 6.82 6.45 10.57
N VAL A 39 5.66 6.04 10.05
CA VAL A 39 5.52 5.06 8.97
C VAL A 39 5.72 5.71 7.60
N ILE A 40 5.20 6.93 7.40
CA ILE A 40 5.31 7.67 6.13
C ILE A 40 6.75 8.13 5.89
N ALA A 41 7.50 8.43 6.97
CA ALA A 41 8.89 8.84 6.88
C ALA A 41 9.86 7.77 6.32
N TRP A 42 9.45 6.50 6.24
CA TRP A 42 10.27 5.43 5.63
C TRP A 42 10.07 5.32 4.11
N VAL A 43 9.04 6.00 3.59
CA VAL A 43 8.60 5.96 2.19
C VAL A 43 8.69 7.35 1.52
N THR A 44 9.01 8.39 2.30
CA THR A 44 9.14 9.76 1.78
C THR A 44 10.60 10.19 1.84
N ASP A 45 11.22 10.37 0.67
CA ASP A 45 12.51 11.04 0.55
C ASP A 45 12.31 12.54 0.31
N SER A 46 13.33 13.33 0.62
CA SER A 46 13.32 14.78 0.39
C SER A 46 14.25 15.10 -0.78
N ASP A 47 13.69 15.56 -1.89
CA ASP A 47 14.46 16.06 -3.04
C ASP A 47 15.34 17.27 -2.63
N ASP A 48 16.39 17.56 -3.41
CA ASP A 48 17.36 18.64 -3.18
C ASP A 48 16.71 20.04 -3.05
N GLN A 49 15.45 20.19 -3.50
CA GLN A 49 14.65 21.40 -3.35
C GLN A 49 13.67 21.41 -2.16
N GLY A 50 13.74 20.40 -1.28
CA GLY A 50 12.91 20.27 -0.08
C GLY A 50 11.45 19.90 -0.36
N ARG A 51 11.17 19.28 -1.52
CA ARG A 51 9.85 18.75 -1.86
C ARG A 51 9.76 17.30 -1.36
N PRO A 52 8.68 16.90 -0.68
CA PRO A 52 8.50 15.52 -0.29
C PRO A 52 8.18 14.70 -1.55
N VAL A 53 9.10 13.78 -1.88
CA VAL A 53 8.94 12.78 -2.92
C VAL A 53 8.55 11.48 -2.22
N LEU A 54 7.37 10.95 -2.56
CA LEU A 54 6.98 9.62 -2.14
C LEU A 54 7.52 8.65 -3.19
N ASP A 55 8.58 7.95 -2.79
CA ASP A 55 9.21 6.87 -3.55
C ASP A 55 8.91 5.56 -2.80
N PRO A 56 7.85 4.83 -3.18
CA PRO A 56 7.51 3.56 -2.57
C PRO A 56 8.61 2.53 -2.88
N PRO A 57 9.18 1.85 -1.87
CA PRO A 57 10.23 0.86 -2.11
C PRO A 57 9.75 -0.28 -3.03
N ASP A 58 10.62 -0.78 -3.91
CA ASP A 58 10.32 -1.82 -4.91
C ASP A 58 9.62 -3.08 -4.37
N TRP A 59 9.87 -3.42 -3.11
CA TRP A 59 9.27 -4.58 -2.45
C TRP A 59 7.86 -4.32 -1.89
N MET A 60 7.46 -3.06 -1.72
CA MET A 60 6.18 -2.67 -1.14
C MET A 60 4.97 -3.07 -2.02
N PRO A 61 4.97 -2.85 -3.35
CA PRO A 61 3.88 -3.33 -4.21
C PRO A 61 3.72 -4.86 -4.16
N LEU A 62 4.84 -5.58 -4.23
CA LEU A 62 4.87 -7.06 -4.23
C LEU A 62 4.36 -7.65 -2.91
N THR A 63 4.75 -7.07 -1.78
CA THR A 63 4.29 -7.51 -0.46
C THR A 63 2.80 -7.24 -0.26
N LEU A 64 2.28 -6.10 -0.74
CA LEU A 64 0.84 -5.78 -0.72
C LEU A 64 0.01 -6.77 -1.53
N ILE A 65 0.45 -7.11 -2.75
CA ILE A 65 -0.20 -8.10 -3.62
C ILE A 65 -0.14 -9.49 -2.96
N GLY A 66 1.03 -9.88 -2.44
CA GLY A 66 1.22 -11.18 -1.80
C GLY A 66 0.33 -11.37 -0.56
N VAL A 67 0.32 -10.41 0.36
CA VAL A 67 -0.51 -10.45 1.57
C VAL A 67 -2.00 -10.43 1.21
N GLY A 68 -2.41 -9.58 0.26
CA GLY A 68 -3.79 -9.53 -0.20
C GLY A 68 -4.25 -10.84 -0.86
N GLY A 69 -3.41 -11.44 -1.70
CA GLY A 69 -3.67 -12.73 -2.35
C GLY A 69 -3.81 -13.88 -1.37
N VAL A 70 -2.90 -14.00 -0.39
CA VAL A 70 -3.00 -15.02 0.67
C VAL A 70 -4.26 -14.81 1.51
N THR A 71 -4.59 -13.56 1.85
CA THR A 71 -5.79 -13.23 2.63
C THR A 71 -7.07 -13.62 1.89
N MET A 72 -7.14 -13.36 0.57
CA MET A 72 -8.25 -13.81 -0.27
C MET A 72 -8.35 -15.33 -0.35
N LEU A 73 -7.24 -16.04 -0.56
CA LEU A 73 -7.20 -17.50 -0.59
C LEU A 73 -7.70 -18.09 0.72
N TYR A 74 -7.25 -17.54 1.84
CA TYR A 74 -7.69 -17.97 3.17
C TYR A 74 -9.17 -17.67 3.41
N ALA A 75 -9.66 -16.52 2.94
CA ALA A 75 -11.07 -16.18 2.98
C ALA A 75 -11.92 -17.21 2.21
N VAL A 76 -11.45 -17.72 1.07
CA VAL A 76 -12.15 -18.77 0.30
C VAL A 76 -12.06 -20.13 0.98
N ALA A 77 -10.89 -20.47 1.54
CA ALA A 77 -10.62 -21.73 2.21
C ALA A 77 -11.38 -21.91 3.54
N LEU A 78 -11.84 -20.82 4.15
CA LEU A 78 -12.68 -20.88 5.36
C LEU A 78 -13.94 -21.72 5.08
N PRO A 79 -14.21 -22.74 5.92
CA PRO A 79 -15.35 -23.62 5.74
C PRO A 79 -16.67 -22.84 5.84
N LYS A 80 -17.66 -23.31 5.07
CA LYS A 80 -19.02 -22.76 5.07
C LYS A 80 -19.66 -23.18 6.41
N SER A 81 -19.70 -22.28 7.40
CA SER A 81 -20.60 -22.45 8.54
C SER A 81 -21.98 -21.92 8.18
#